data_AF-A0A5E4K1N1-F1
#
_entry.id   AF-A0A5E4K1N1-F1
#
_cell.length_a   1.000
_cell.length_b   1.000
_cell.length_c   1.000
_cell.angle_alpha   90.00
_cell.angle_beta   90.00
_cell.angle_gamma   90.00
#
_symmetry.space_group_name_H-M   'P 1'
#
loop_
_entity.id
_entity.type
_entity.pdbx_description
1 polymer ?
#
loop_
_entity_poly.entity_id
_entity_poly.type
_entity_poly.pdbx_seq_one_letter_code
_entity_poly.pdbx_strand_id
1 'polypeptide(L)'
;METPSLKEERIRKITHLYYSNPEIQKAIFDFSSHREISPRYFEGFGKRPDSFEYVGDVFGLVKKGATSFHCSEELWENPMNILTGMNEKDLDKLRIGWDLLLDIDSKYIDYSKIMAKIIINFLEFSGVKNVGIKFSGSKGFHIIVPWKAFPKEINGVKTSDMFPEWPRILTKYIMAKTHDYLITEITKLYSPNKYIKDREAPKEVMPDLILVSPRHLFRMPYSLHEKTALASVVLDKNKIMDFQPKDADPFKIEVKNFIPNCREGEATQLLMQALDWDKENVPEEEKKKFEFKPINITDRSEKNFPPCIKKILLGIDDGKKRALFSLINFFRSIGTEKEELEKIIYSWNEKNKPPLPNGYLKMQISWAIGKKPILPPNCKEFYQGIGVCSPDILCGKIKNPINYVVRKNFRLNNSKSSKNKDNFKNNN
;
A
#
# COMPACT_ATOMS: atom_id res chain seq x y z
N MET A 1 -0.28 -22.87 26.60
CA MET A 1 0.88 -22.31 25.89
C MET A 1 1.56 -23.47 25.20
N GLU A 2 1.61 -23.46 23.87
CA GLU A 2 2.30 -24.51 23.11
C GLU A 2 3.81 -24.46 23.42
N THR A 3 4.42 -25.63 23.57
CA THR A 3 5.87 -25.74 23.81
C THR A 3 6.61 -25.25 22.57
N PRO A 4 7.58 -24.33 22.70
CA PRO A 4 8.37 -23.85 21.56
C PRO A 4 9.00 -25.01 20.79
N SER A 5 9.03 -24.92 19.46
CA SER A 5 9.75 -25.93 18.66
C SER A 5 11.26 -25.88 18.95
N LEU A 6 11.97 -27.01 18.82
CA LEU A 6 13.44 -27.05 18.92
C LEU A 6 14.14 -26.01 18.01
N LYS A 7 13.54 -25.74 16.85
CA LYS A 7 14.02 -24.71 15.91
C LYS A 7 13.88 -23.30 16.49
N GLU A 8 12.74 -23.01 17.11
CA GLU A 8 12.49 -21.73 17.77
C GLU A 8 13.44 -21.50 18.94
N GLU A 9 13.66 -22.49 19.80
CA GLU A 9 14.60 -22.38 20.92
C GLU A 9 16.02 -22.07 20.44
N ARG A 10 16.47 -22.73 19.37
CA ARG A 10 17.78 -22.48 18.76
C ARG A 10 17.89 -21.04 18.25
N ILE A 11 16.87 -20.54 17.56
CA ILE A 11 16.84 -19.16 17.06
C ILE A 11 16.88 -18.18 18.24
N ARG A 12 16.07 -18.39 19.29
CA ARG A 12 16.07 -17.52 20.48
C ARG A 12 17.45 -17.46 21.16
N LYS A 13 18.16 -18.58 21.25
CA LYS A 13 19.54 -18.61 21.78
C LYS A 13 20.51 -17.81 20.91
N ILE A 14 20.45 -17.97 19.58
CA ILE A 14 21.28 -17.18 18.64
C ILE A 14 20.96 -15.69 18.78
N THR A 15 19.67 -15.33 18.78
CA THR A 15 19.18 -13.96 18.94
C THR A 15 19.73 -13.31 20.21
N HIS A 16 19.64 -14.00 21.36
CA HIS A 16 20.11 -13.44 22.62
C HIS A 16 21.63 -13.23 22.65
N LEU A 17 22.41 -14.17 22.11
CA LEU A 17 23.86 -14.05 22.03
C LEU A 17 24.30 -12.98 21.02
N TYR A 18 23.60 -12.86 19.90
CA TYR A 18 23.94 -11.91 18.85
C TYR A 18 23.65 -10.47 19.27
N TYR A 19 22.45 -10.19 19.75
CA TYR A 19 22.06 -8.83 20.14
C TYR A 19 22.62 -8.39 21.50
N SER A 20 23.32 -9.27 22.24
CA SER A 20 24.11 -8.82 23.39
C SER A 20 25.38 -8.08 22.99
N ASN A 21 25.81 -8.19 21.72
CA ASN A 21 26.96 -7.44 21.18
C ASN A 21 26.66 -5.93 21.17
N PRO A 22 27.45 -5.09 21.88
CA PRO A 22 27.25 -3.65 21.91
C PRO A 22 27.34 -2.96 20.54
N GLU A 23 28.17 -3.44 19.62
CA GLU A 23 28.30 -2.85 18.28
C GLU A 23 27.03 -3.04 17.46
N ILE A 24 26.39 -4.21 17.57
CA ILE A 24 25.12 -4.51 16.90
C ILE A 24 24.00 -3.67 17.49
N GLN A 25 23.92 -3.56 18.82
CA GLN A 25 22.94 -2.71 19.49
C GLN A 25 23.08 -1.26 19.03
N LYS A 26 24.31 -0.75 18.99
CA LYS A 26 24.60 0.62 18.55
C LYS A 26 24.23 0.83 17.08
N ALA A 27 24.57 -0.10 16.19
CA ALA A 27 24.25 0.01 14.78
C ALA A 27 22.75 0.05 14.50
N ILE A 28 21.97 -0.76 15.22
CA ILE A 28 20.50 -0.77 15.13
C ILE A 28 19.93 0.51 15.73
N PHE A 29 20.40 0.91 16.91
CA PHE A 29 19.96 2.14 17.58
C PHE A 29 20.21 3.38 16.70
N ASP A 30 21.44 3.57 16.22
CA ASP A 30 21.82 4.70 15.37
C ASP A 30 20.96 4.77 14.09
N PHE A 31 20.68 3.61 13.47
CA PHE A 31 19.84 3.56 12.28
C PHE A 31 18.35 3.84 12.55
N SER A 32 17.88 3.59 13.78
CA SER A 32 16.49 3.85 14.18
C SER A 32 16.16 5.32 14.38
N SER A 33 17.18 6.20 14.40
CA SER A 33 17.00 7.62 14.62
C SER A 33 15.96 8.20 13.66
N HIS A 34 14.99 8.94 14.22
CA HIS A 34 13.86 9.51 13.51
C HIS A 34 12.94 8.51 12.80
N ARG A 35 13.01 7.21 13.08
CA ARG A 35 12.12 6.21 12.47
C ARG A 35 11.16 5.63 13.50
N GLU A 36 9.96 5.31 13.04
CA GLU A 36 9.07 4.44 13.80
C GLU A 36 9.63 3.02 13.76
N ILE A 37 9.88 2.40 14.90
CA ILE A 37 10.37 1.02 14.98
C ILE A 37 9.25 0.05 15.31
N SER A 38 9.49 -1.23 15.02
CA SER A 38 8.68 -2.33 15.53
C SER A 38 9.57 -3.56 15.74
N PRO A 39 9.69 -4.07 16.98
CA PRO A 39 10.24 -5.39 17.18
C PRO A 39 9.28 -6.43 16.57
N ARG A 40 9.83 -7.55 16.12
CA ARG A 40 9.08 -8.73 15.74
C ARG A 40 9.36 -9.84 16.73
N TYR A 41 8.32 -10.59 17.03
CA TYR A 41 8.30 -11.79 17.86
C TYR A 41 7.93 -12.99 16.96
N PHE A 42 7.94 -14.20 17.50
CA PHE A 42 7.48 -15.37 16.72
C PHE A 42 5.98 -15.28 16.40
N GLU A 43 5.23 -14.65 17.29
CA GLU A 43 3.77 -14.52 17.29
C GLU A 43 3.28 -13.34 16.44
N GLY A 44 4.16 -12.41 16.07
CA GLY A 44 3.79 -11.23 15.28
C GLY A 44 4.66 -10.00 15.55
N PHE A 45 4.22 -8.86 15.05
CA PHE A 45 4.87 -7.57 15.32
C PHE A 45 4.45 -7.00 16.67
N GLY A 46 5.35 -6.25 17.30
CA GLY A 46 5.07 -5.45 18.49
C GLY A 46 4.05 -4.34 18.23
N LYS A 47 3.62 -3.67 19.31
CA LYS A 47 2.74 -2.51 19.22
C LYS A 47 3.47 -1.32 18.60
N ARG A 48 2.69 -0.42 18.00
CA ARG A 48 3.16 0.76 17.26
C ARG A 48 2.30 1.98 17.59
N PRO A 49 2.83 3.22 17.55
CA PRO A 49 4.24 3.54 17.28
C PRO A 49 5.17 3.12 18.43
N ASP A 50 6.46 3.05 18.13
CA ASP A 50 7.52 2.77 19.09
C ASP A 50 8.83 3.41 18.60
N SER A 51 9.78 3.60 19.52
CA SER A 51 11.12 4.14 19.26
C SER A 51 12.12 3.65 20.31
N PHE A 52 13.41 3.59 19.98
CA PHE A 52 14.45 3.36 20.99
C PHE A 52 14.87 4.70 21.63
N GLU A 53 14.93 4.74 22.96
CA GLU A 53 15.42 5.90 23.71
C GLU A 53 16.91 5.73 24.06
N TYR A 54 17.32 4.49 24.35
CA TYR A 54 18.69 4.13 24.71
C TYR A 54 19.18 2.93 23.88
N VAL A 55 20.50 2.84 23.66
CA VAL A 55 21.12 1.70 22.97
C VAL A 55 20.73 0.35 23.61
N GLY A 56 20.61 0.32 24.94
CA GLY A 56 20.24 -0.87 25.71
C GLY A 56 18.79 -1.35 25.46
N ASP A 57 17.92 -0.52 24.88
CA ASP A 57 16.53 -0.90 24.59
C ASP A 57 16.45 -2.03 23.56
N VAL A 58 17.40 -2.05 22.61
CA VAL A 58 17.52 -3.12 21.61
C VAL A 58 17.62 -4.47 22.31
N PHE A 59 18.58 -4.63 23.22
CA PHE A 59 18.74 -5.87 23.96
C PHE A 59 17.66 -6.08 25.03
N GLY A 60 17.13 -5.00 25.61
CA GLY A 60 15.98 -5.05 26.51
C GLY A 60 14.74 -5.69 25.88
N LEU A 61 14.45 -5.39 24.61
CA LEU A 61 13.36 -6.03 23.86
C LEU A 61 13.66 -7.49 23.50
N VAL A 62 14.92 -7.83 23.22
CA VAL A 62 15.33 -9.23 23.01
C VAL A 62 15.10 -10.07 24.25
N LYS A 63 15.40 -9.55 25.45
CA LYS A 63 15.07 -10.22 26.72
C LYS A 63 13.57 -10.45 26.91
N LYS A 64 12.74 -9.61 26.28
CA LYS A 64 11.27 -9.75 26.22
C LYS A 64 10.80 -10.64 25.06
N GLY A 65 11.71 -11.23 24.29
CA GLY A 65 11.42 -12.22 23.25
C GLY A 65 11.48 -11.70 21.82
N ALA A 66 11.91 -10.46 21.57
CA ALA A 66 12.07 -9.93 20.22
C ALA A 66 13.13 -10.73 19.44
N THR A 67 12.82 -11.08 18.20
CA THR A 67 13.67 -11.86 17.29
C THR A 67 14.35 -10.99 16.24
N SER A 68 13.72 -9.90 15.85
CA SER A 68 14.21 -8.98 14.83
C SER A 68 13.60 -7.59 14.99
N PHE A 69 14.15 -6.62 14.28
CA PHE A 69 13.79 -5.21 14.34
C PHE A 69 13.52 -4.67 12.93
N HIS A 70 12.43 -3.92 12.82
CA HIS A 70 12.00 -3.28 11.59
C HIS A 70 11.72 -1.80 11.86
N CYS A 71 11.80 -0.97 10.82
CA CYS A 71 11.55 0.46 10.93
C CYS A 71 10.87 1.03 9.68
N SER A 72 10.34 2.25 9.81
CA SER A 72 9.72 2.99 8.69
C SER A 72 10.75 3.53 7.69
N GLU A 73 10.35 3.61 6.43
CA GLU A 73 11.04 4.40 5.39
C GLU A 73 10.91 5.91 5.66
N GLU A 74 9.77 6.30 6.23
CA GLU A 74 9.48 7.66 6.67
C GLU A 74 10.35 8.05 7.87
N LEU A 75 10.77 9.32 7.87
CA LEU A 75 11.51 9.98 8.94
C LEU A 75 10.59 10.97 9.65
N TRP A 76 10.53 10.90 10.97
CA TRP A 76 9.61 11.63 11.83
C TRP A 76 10.36 12.52 12.81
N GLU A 77 9.79 13.68 13.12
CA GLU A 77 10.31 14.56 14.17
C GLU A 77 10.33 13.82 15.51
N ASN A 78 9.19 13.23 15.86
CA ASN A 78 9.07 12.27 16.96
C ASN A 78 8.09 11.16 16.55
N PRO A 79 8.57 9.92 16.35
CA PRO A 79 7.71 8.78 15.99
C PRO A 79 6.58 8.51 16.98
N MET A 80 6.75 8.85 18.25
CA MET A 80 5.74 8.62 19.30
C MET A 80 4.50 9.51 19.16
N ASN A 81 4.57 10.56 18.35
CA ASN A 81 3.43 11.44 18.07
C ASN A 81 2.46 10.84 17.05
N ILE A 82 2.81 9.72 16.40
CA ILE A 82 1.95 9.09 15.38
C ILE A 82 0.74 8.44 16.05
N LEU A 83 -0.47 8.81 15.62
CA LEU A 83 -1.71 8.20 16.10
C LEU A 83 -2.35 7.32 15.02
N THR A 84 -2.87 6.18 15.43
CA THR A 84 -3.62 5.29 14.54
C THR A 84 -4.85 6.01 13.99
N GLY A 85 -5.00 6.04 12.67
CA GLY A 85 -6.11 6.71 11.99
C GLY A 85 -5.86 8.16 11.57
N MET A 86 -4.64 8.68 11.74
CA MET A 86 -4.23 9.95 11.12
C MET A 86 -4.42 9.92 9.61
N ASN A 87 -4.85 11.05 9.05
CA ASN A 87 -4.88 11.25 7.60
C ASN A 87 -3.50 11.70 7.09
N GLU A 88 -3.30 11.69 5.78
CA GLU A 88 -2.04 12.06 5.12
C GLU A 88 -1.53 13.44 5.58
N LYS A 89 -2.37 14.47 5.61
CA LYS A 89 -1.96 15.83 6.01
C LYS A 89 -1.48 15.91 7.45
N ASP A 90 -1.99 15.08 8.34
CA ASP A 90 -1.56 15.04 9.73
C ASP A 90 -0.23 14.28 9.87
N LEU A 91 -0.02 13.24 9.07
CA LEU A 91 1.28 12.57 8.97
C LEU A 91 2.35 13.51 8.38
N ASP A 92 2.02 14.27 7.32
CA ASP A 92 2.94 15.19 6.67
C ASP A 92 3.50 16.24 7.64
N LYS A 93 2.69 16.72 8.59
CA LYS A 93 3.11 17.68 9.62
C LYS A 93 4.18 17.11 10.57
N LEU A 94 4.19 15.80 10.77
CA LEU A 94 5.14 15.10 11.64
C LEU A 94 6.37 14.61 10.88
N ARG A 95 6.30 14.56 9.55
CA ARG A 95 7.33 13.95 8.70
C ARG A 95 8.44 14.95 8.40
N ILE A 96 9.68 14.57 8.71
CA ILE A 96 10.89 15.29 8.30
C ILE A 96 11.19 15.02 6.82
N GLY A 97 10.94 13.78 6.39
CA GLY A 97 11.29 13.29 5.07
C GLY A 97 11.12 11.78 4.96
N TRP A 98 11.77 11.19 3.97
CA TRP A 98 11.73 9.76 3.70
C TRP A 98 12.98 9.34 2.95
N ASP A 99 13.48 8.14 3.22
CA ASP A 99 14.53 7.55 2.40
C ASP A 99 13.91 6.73 1.29
N LEU A 100 14.50 6.74 0.10
CA LEU A 100 14.09 5.82 -0.95
C LEU A 100 14.70 4.46 -0.64
N LEU A 101 13.85 3.50 -0.27
CA LEU A 101 14.23 2.10 -0.10
C LEU A 101 13.77 1.27 -1.30
N LEU A 102 14.71 0.63 -1.99
CA LEU A 102 14.42 -0.32 -3.06
C LEU A 102 14.61 -1.73 -2.50
N ASP A 103 13.51 -2.39 -2.18
CA ASP A 103 13.51 -3.77 -1.68
C ASP A 103 13.40 -4.76 -2.84
N ILE A 104 14.51 -5.43 -3.14
CA ILE A 104 14.63 -6.41 -4.21
C ILE A 104 14.22 -7.78 -3.67
N ASP A 105 13.07 -8.28 -4.08
CA ASP A 105 12.64 -9.64 -3.78
C ASP A 105 12.86 -10.57 -4.98
N SER A 106 13.39 -11.76 -4.71
CA SER A 106 13.56 -12.80 -5.73
C SER A 106 13.54 -14.20 -5.14
N LYS A 107 13.15 -15.16 -5.98
CA LYS A 107 13.30 -16.60 -5.71
C LYS A 107 14.77 -17.04 -5.67
N TYR A 108 15.68 -16.31 -6.32
CA TYR A 108 17.08 -16.68 -6.49
C TYR A 108 18.00 -15.52 -6.11
N ILE A 109 18.92 -15.78 -5.18
CA ILE A 109 19.83 -14.72 -4.68
C ILE A 109 20.73 -14.15 -5.79
N ASP A 110 21.16 -14.98 -6.74
CA ASP A 110 22.03 -14.51 -7.83
C ASP A 110 21.32 -13.52 -8.76
N TYR A 111 20.00 -13.66 -8.92
CA TYR A 111 19.22 -12.70 -9.69
C TYR A 111 19.06 -11.39 -8.92
N SER A 112 18.85 -11.46 -7.60
CA SER A 112 18.84 -10.27 -6.75
C SER A 112 20.18 -9.54 -6.76
N LYS A 113 21.32 -10.25 -6.82
CA LYS A 113 22.66 -9.64 -6.95
C LYS A 113 22.80 -8.89 -8.27
N ILE A 114 22.37 -9.51 -9.38
CA ILE A 114 22.39 -8.88 -10.70
C ILE A 114 21.52 -7.62 -10.69
N MET A 115 20.28 -7.71 -10.22
CA MET A 115 19.38 -6.56 -10.15
C MET A 115 19.95 -5.45 -9.26
N ALA A 116 20.50 -5.79 -8.10
CA ALA A 116 21.13 -4.83 -7.20
C ALA A 116 22.28 -4.08 -7.88
N LYS A 117 23.16 -4.79 -8.59
CA LYS A 117 24.26 -4.20 -9.36
C LYS A 117 23.75 -3.28 -10.48
N ILE A 118 22.73 -3.72 -11.22
CA ILE A 118 22.13 -2.92 -12.29
C ILE A 118 21.51 -1.63 -11.75
N ILE A 119 20.76 -1.72 -10.65
CA ILE A 119 20.14 -0.55 -10.02
C ILE A 119 21.21 0.43 -9.52
N ILE A 120 22.26 -0.05 -8.85
CA ILE A 120 23.34 0.82 -8.37
C ILE A 120 24.01 1.54 -9.53
N ASN A 121 24.34 0.83 -10.62
CA ASN A 121 24.92 1.44 -11.82
C ASN A 121 23.99 2.49 -12.43
N PHE A 122 22.67 2.23 -12.45
CA PHE A 122 21.68 3.18 -12.95
C PHE A 122 21.58 4.43 -12.07
N LEU A 123 21.59 4.27 -10.74
CA LEU A 123 21.56 5.36 -9.79
C LEU A 123 22.82 6.23 -9.92
N GLU A 124 23.99 5.60 -10.05
CA GLU A 124 25.27 6.30 -10.26
C GLU A 124 25.28 7.08 -11.59
N PHE A 125 24.79 6.46 -12.67
CA PHE A 125 24.61 7.13 -13.96
C PHE A 125 23.68 8.35 -13.86
N SER A 126 22.65 8.25 -13.02
CA SER A 126 21.70 9.34 -12.75
C SER A 126 22.20 10.40 -11.76
N GLY A 127 23.47 10.32 -11.35
CA GLY A 127 24.11 11.30 -10.44
C GLY A 127 24.09 10.91 -8.95
N VAL A 128 23.38 9.84 -8.57
CA VAL A 128 23.25 9.38 -7.18
C VAL A 128 24.39 8.41 -6.85
N LYS A 129 25.50 8.97 -6.37
CA LYS A 129 26.71 8.20 -6.09
C LYS A 129 26.70 7.56 -4.70
N ASN A 130 26.00 8.13 -3.73
CA ASN A 130 26.06 7.69 -2.35
C ASN A 130 24.82 6.88 -2.01
N VAL A 131 24.89 5.57 -2.27
CA VAL A 131 23.81 4.61 -1.97
C VAL A 131 24.31 3.52 -1.03
N GLY A 132 23.46 3.13 -0.09
CA GLY A 132 23.71 2.02 0.82
C GLY A 132 23.11 0.74 0.26
N ILE A 133 23.76 -0.40 0.48
CA ILE A 133 23.20 -1.72 0.14
C ILE A 133 23.37 -2.69 1.29
N LYS A 134 22.33 -3.48 1.56
CA LYS A 134 22.39 -4.58 2.53
C LYS A 134 21.69 -5.81 2.01
N PHE A 135 22.15 -6.97 2.46
CA PHE A 135 21.43 -8.22 2.33
C PHE A 135 20.18 -8.20 3.23
N SER A 136 19.04 -8.74 2.76
CA SER A 136 17.77 -8.73 3.51
C SER A 136 17.65 -9.84 4.57
N GLY A 137 18.61 -10.78 4.60
CA GLY A 137 18.63 -11.94 5.48
C GLY A 137 18.11 -13.24 4.83
N SER A 138 17.63 -13.19 3.59
CA SER A 138 17.13 -14.37 2.87
C SER A 138 17.68 -14.48 1.43
N LYS A 139 16.98 -13.89 0.45
CA LYS A 139 17.38 -13.96 -0.97
C LYS A 139 17.35 -12.60 -1.66
N GLY A 140 17.03 -11.54 -0.93
CA GLY A 140 16.88 -10.19 -1.45
C GLY A 140 17.98 -9.25 -0.96
N PHE A 141 17.95 -8.04 -1.49
CA PHE A 141 18.80 -6.93 -1.06
C PHE A 141 17.96 -5.68 -0.93
N HIS A 142 18.32 -4.81 0.01
CA HIS A 142 17.75 -3.47 0.06
C HIS A 142 18.83 -2.47 -0.36
N ILE A 143 18.46 -1.56 -1.26
CA ILE A 143 19.26 -0.38 -1.61
C ILE A 143 18.58 0.83 -1.00
N ILE A 144 19.34 1.72 -0.37
CA ILE A 144 18.83 2.94 0.25
C ILE A 144 19.50 4.18 -0.33
N VAL A 145 18.68 5.17 -0.72
CA VAL A 145 19.12 6.53 -1.02
C VAL A 145 18.62 7.44 0.09
N PRO A 146 19.50 8.10 0.86
CA PRO A 146 19.08 8.88 2.01
C PRO A 146 18.17 10.06 1.64
N TRP A 147 17.22 10.41 2.48
CA TRP A 147 16.35 11.60 2.36
C TRP A 147 17.14 12.85 2.00
N LYS A 148 18.30 13.03 2.65
CA LYS A 148 19.19 14.17 2.44
C LYS A 148 19.62 14.33 0.98
N ALA A 149 19.69 13.25 0.19
CA ALA A 149 20.07 13.32 -1.23
C ALA A 149 19.02 14.03 -2.10
N PHE A 150 17.76 14.06 -1.68
CA PHE A 150 16.67 14.65 -2.44
C PHE A 150 16.58 16.17 -2.22
N PRO A 151 16.04 16.93 -3.20
CA PRO A 151 15.76 18.35 -3.00
C PRO A 151 14.70 18.53 -1.91
N LYS A 152 14.67 19.69 -1.26
CA LYS A 152 13.62 20.02 -0.28
C LYS A 152 12.28 20.32 -0.94
N GLU A 153 12.31 20.83 -2.16
CA GLU A 153 11.13 21.26 -2.89
C GLU A 153 11.33 21.08 -4.40
N ILE A 154 10.26 20.75 -5.12
CA ILE A 154 10.18 20.82 -6.57
C ILE A 154 8.87 21.55 -6.93
N ASN A 155 8.96 22.61 -7.73
CA ASN A 155 7.81 23.37 -8.24
C ASN A 155 6.81 23.82 -7.15
N GLY A 156 7.26 24.35 -6.01
CA GLY A 156 6.33 24.76 -4.94
C GLY A 156 5.91 23.63 -3.99
N VAL A 157 6.28 22.37 -4.29
CA VAL A 157 5.83 21.20 -3.53
C VAL A 157 6.97 20.66 -2.68
N LYS A 158 6.78 20.64 -1.36
CA LYS A 158 7.71 20.04 -0.41
C LYS A 158 7.88 18.56 -0.68
N THR A 159 9.12 18.13 -0.85
CA THR A 159 9.45 16.74 -1.19
C THR A 159 9.09 15.78 -0.04
N SER A 160 9.13 16.25 1.22
CA SER A 160 8.79 15.46 2.42
C SER A 160 7.33 15.02 2.44
N ASP A 161 6.45 15.83 1.85
CA ASP A 161 5.00 15.66 1.92
C ASP A 161 4.52 14.65 0.85
N MET A 162 5.41 14.23 -0.05
CA MET A 162 5.08 13.40 -1.21
C MET A 162 5.34 11.90 -0.98
N PHE A 163 5.31 11.47 0.29
CA PHE A 163 5.35 10.05 0.63
C PHE A 163 3.92 9.51 0.73
N PRO A 164 3.58 8.41 0.02
CA PRO A 164 4.48 7.49 -0.69
C PRO A 164 4.54 7.73 -2.21
N GLU A 165 3.90 8.77 -2.76
CA GLU A 165 3.76 8.94 -4.22
C GLU A 165 5.10 9.02 -4.95
N TRP A 166 6.00 9.90 -4.52
CA TRP A 166 7.28 10.10 -5.20
C TRP A 166 8.22 8.90 -5.07
N PRO A 167 8.36 8.25 -3.90
CA PRO A 167 9.03 6.96 -3.80
C PRO A 167 8.46 5.91 -4.76
N ARG A 168 7.13 5.80 -4.89
CA ARG A 168 6.50 4.86 -5.84
C ARG A 168 6.86 5.17 -7.28
N ILE A 169 6.84 6.45 -7.66
CA ILE A 169 7.21 6.90 -9.01
C ILE A 169 8.68 6.54 -9.28
N LEU A 170 9.57 6.84 -8.34
CA LEU A 170 10.99 6.47 -8.42
C LEU A 170 11.19 4.97 -8.58
N THR A 171 10.53 4.15 -7.76
CA THR A 171 10.61 2.67 -7.85
C THR A 171 10.16 2.18 -9.22
N LYS A 172 9.00 2.64 -9.72
CA LYS A 172 8.49 2.27 -11.05
C LYS A 172 9.41 2.71 -12.18
N TYR A 173 9.92 3.94 -12.09
CA TYR A 173 10.85 4.50 -13.06
C TYR A 173 12.13 3.66 -13.14
N ILE A 174 12.74 3.36 -11.98
CA ILE A 174 13.95 2.53 -11.89
C ILE A 174 13.68 1.13 -12.46
N MET A 175 12.56 0.51 -12.11
CA MET A 175 12.18 -0.78 -12.68
C MET A 175 12.07 -0.71 -14.20
N ALA A 176 11.35 0.27 -14.74
CA ALA A 176 11.15 0.41 -16.18
C ALA A 176 12.47 0.63 -16.93
N LYS A 177 13.39 1.42 -16.37
CA LYS A 177 14.69 1.70 -16.99
C LYS A 177 15.70 0.55 -16.84
N THR A 178 15.54 -0.33 -15.85
CA THR A 178 16.47 -1.44 -15.61
C THR A 178 15.97 -2.78 -16.16
N HIS A 179 14.68 -2.92 -16.45
CA HIS A 179 14.01 -4.15 -16.86
C HIS A 179 14.69 -4.89 -18.03
N ASP A 180 14.88 -4.24 -19.17
CA ASP A 180 15.40 -4.91 -20.37
C ASP A 180 16.86 -5.34 -20.22
N TYR A 181 17.63 -4.55 -19.48
CA TYR A 181 19.01 -4.88 -19.15
C TYR A 181 19.07 -6.06 -18.18
N LEU A 182 18.19 -6.10 -17.18
CA LEU A 182 18.06 -7.21 -16.25
C LEU A 182 17.70 -8.53 -16.95
N ILE A 183 16.73 -8.52 -17.87
CA ILE A 183 16.41 -9.68 -18.70
C ILE A 183 17.68 -10.14 -19.44
N THR A 184 18.38 -9.21 -20.06
CA THR A 184 19.57 -9.51 -20.84
C THR A 184 20.67 -10.16 -19.99
N GLU A 185 20.94 -9.66 -18.80
CA GLU A 185 21.95 -10.23 -17.90
C GLU A 185 21.53 -11.59 -17.31
N ILE A 186 20.27 -11.75 -16.90
CA ILE A 186 19.77 -13.05 -16.39
C ILE A 186 19.81 -14.11 -17.49
N THR A 187 19.40 -13.78 -18.72
CA THR A 187 19.47 -14.73 -19.85
C THR A 187 20.90 -15.23 -20.11
N LYS A 188 21.95 -14.47 -19.77
CA LYS A 188 23.34 -14.94 -19.90
C LYS A 188 23.72 -16.02 -18.90
N LEU A 189 23.05 -16.11 -17.75
CA LEU A 189 23.29 -17.15 -16.75
C LEU A 189 22.78 -18.53 -17.21
N TYR A 190 21.77 -18.53 -18.08
CA TYR A 190 21.31 -19.74 -18.74
C TYR A 190 22.27 -20.04 -19.89
N SER A 191 23.06 -21.11 -19.77
CA SER A 191 23.85 -21.64 -20.88
C SER A 191 22.93 -22.05 -22.03
N PRO A 192 22.90 -21.34 -23.17
CA PRO A 192 22.09 -21.76 -24.30
C PRO A 192 22.95 -22.66 -25.20
N ASN A 193 22.34 -23.73 -25.69
CA ASN A 193 22.70 -24.25 -27.00
C ASN A 193 22.84 -23.04 -27.95
N LYS A 194 23.97 -22.91 -28.64
CA LYS A 194 24.53 -21.69 -29.29
C LYS A 194 23.58 -20.91 -30.24
N TYR A 195 22.36 -21.37 -30.47
CA TYR A 195 21.43 -20.91 -31.49
C TYR A 195 20.04 -20.45 -31.00
N ILE A 196 19.64 -20.70 -29.74
CA ILE A 196 18.34 -20.24 -29.22
C ILE A 196 18.51 -19.64 -27.82
N LYS A 197 18.25 -18.34 -27.68
CA LYS A 197 18.14 -17.66 -26.38
C LYS A 197 16.67 -17.56 -25.99
N ASP A 198 16.23 -18.39 -25.05
CA ASP A 198 14.90 -18.25 -24.44
C ASP A 198 14.89 -17.04 -23.49
N ARG A 199 14.01 -16.08 -23.78
CA ARG A 199 13.78 -14.87 -22.98
C ARG A 199 12.49 -14.93 -22.17
N GLU A 200 11.67 -15.96 -22.31
CA GLU A 200 10.40 -16.09 -21.61
C GLU A 200 10.60 -16.69 -20.21
N ALA A 201 11.36 -17.78 -20.08
CA ALA A 201 11.62 -18.39 -18.78
C ALA A 201 12.26 -17.44 -17.74
N PRO A 202 13.25 -16.57 -18.08
CA PRO A 202 13.77 -15.58 -17.15
C PRO A 202 12.72 -14.58 -16.63
N LYS A 203 11.73 -14.20 -17.45
CA LYS A 203 10.72 -13.19 -17.06
C LYS A 203 9.83 -13.65 -15.90
N GLU A 204 9.54 -14.95 -15.81
CA GLU A 204 8.69 -15.50 -14.75
C GLU A 204 9.34 -15.52 -13.36
N VAL A 205 10.65 -15.34 -13.31
CA VAL A 205 11.48 -15.45 -12.10
C VAL A 205 12.31 -14.19 -11.86
N MET A 206 12.02 -13.10 -12.58
CA MET A 206 12.68 -11.83 -12.39
C MET A 206 12.48 -11.31 -10.97
N PRO A 207 13.53 -10.76 -10.34
CA PRO A 207 13.35 -10.00 -9.12
C PRO A 207 12.41 -8.80 -9.37
N ASP A 208 11.67 -8.44 -8.33
CA ASP A 208 10.74 -7.32 -8.34
C ASP A 208 11.13 -6.31 -7.25
N LEU A 209 10.72 -5.04 -7.42
CA LEU A 209 10.84 -4.04 -6.35
C LEU A 209 9.50 -3.90 -5.64
N ILE A 210 9.52 -4.10 -4.33
CA ILE A 210 8.30 -3.95 -3.52
C ILE A 210 7.86 -2.49 -3.55
N LEU A 211 6.58 -2.26 -3.87
CA LEU A 211 6.01 -0.92 -3.90
C LEU A 211 5.86 -0.34 -2.49
N VAL A 212 6.34 0.89 -2.35
CA VAL A 212 6.29 1.66 -1.10
C VAL A 212 4.85 1.89 -0.65
N SER A 213 4.61 1.89 0.66
CA SER A 213 3.30 2.21 1.24
C SER A 213 3.42 3.01 2.55
N PRO A 214 2.38 3.78 2.95
CA PRO A 214 2.42 4.55 4.20
C PRO A 214 2.70 3.66 5.40
N ARG A 215 3.63 4.08 6.26
CA ARG A 215 4.05 3.35 7.47
C ARG A 215 4.49 1.90 7.19
N HIS A 216 4.96 1.63 5.97
CA HIS A 216 5.60 0.37 5.61
C HIS A 216 6.86 0.16 6.46
N LEU A 217 7.07 -1.09 6.88
CA LEU A 217 8.21 -1.46 7.70
C LEU A 217 9.14 -2.37 6.93
N PHE A 218 10.43 -2.05 6.94
CA PHE A 218 11.47 -2.93 6.42
C PHE A 218 12.43 -3.35 7.53
N ARG A 219 13.08 -4.51 7.34
CA ARG A 219 14.02 -5.04 8.31
C ARG A 219 15.25 -4.14 8.41
N MET A 220 15.62 -3.75 9.63
CA MET A 220 16.77 -2.88 9.88
C MET A 220 18.10 -3.55 9.49
N PRO A 221 19.16 -2.79 9.17
CA PRO A 221 20.51 -3.34 9.07
C PRO A 221 20.89 -4.06 10.38
N TYR A 222 21.64 -5.15 10.25
CA TYR A 222 22.05 -6.04 11.34
C TYR A 222 20.93 -6.77 12.08
N SER A 223 19.66 -6.52 11.76
CA SER A 223 18.59 -7.34 12.29
C SER A 223 18.61 -8.75 11.67
N LEU A 224 18.42 -9.77 12.52
CA LEU A 224 18.29 -11.17 12.15
C LEU A 224 17.00 -11.43 11.36
N HIS A 225 17.02 -12.48 10.54
CA HIS A 225 15.87 -13.00 9.81
C HIS A 225 15.38 -14.31 10.44
N GLU A 226 14.07 -14.41 10.71
CA GLU A 226 13.51 -15.42 11.61
C GLU A 226 13.62 -16.84 11.04
N LYS A 227 13.61 -17.00 9.71
CA LYS A 227 13.63 -18.32 9.06
C LYS A 227 15.04 -18.86 8.82
N THR A 228 15.99 -17.97 8.57
CA THR A 228 17.36 -18.29 8.13
C THR A 228 18.37 -18.09 9.25
N ALA A 229 18.02 -17.31 10.29
CA ALA A 229 18.90 -16.86 11.36
C ALA A 229 20.13 -16.06 10.86
N LEU A 230 20.11 -15.60 9.61
CA LEU A 230 21.15 -14.74 9.05
C LEU A 230 20.85 -13.28 9.37
N ALA A 231 21.88 -12.46 9.48
CA ALA A 231 21.74 -11.03 9.72
C ALA A 231 21.59 -10.23 8.42
N SER A 232 20.95 -9.08 8.53
CA SER A 232 20.84 -8.12 7.43
C SER A 232 22.13 -7.30 7.27
N VAL A 233 23.20 -7.92 6.76
CA VAL A 233 24.53 -7.31 6.69
C VAL A 233 24.63 -6.26 5.59
N VAL A 234 25.30 -5.15 5.90
CA VAL A 234 25.61 -4.07 4.94
C VAL A 234 26.81 -4.49 4.09
N LEU A 235 26.76 -4.21 2.79
CA LEU A 235 27.76 -4.63 1.82
C LEU A 235 28.42 -3.44 1.14
N ASP A 236 29.68 -3.61 0.74
CA ASP A 236 30.31 -2.70 -0.20
C ASP A 236 29.76 -3.00 -1.61
N LYS A 237 29.52 -1.96 -2.40
CA LYS A 237 28.97 -2.09 -3.77
C LYS A 237 29.76 -3.07 -4.65
N ASN A 238 31.08 -3.10 -4.50
CA ASN A 238 31.96 -3.95 -5.30
C ASN A 238 31.91 -5.43 -4.87
N LYS A 239 31.36 -5.76 -3.70
CA LYS A 239 31.31 -7.13 -3.16
C LYS A 239 29.97 -7.84 -3.40
N ILE A 240 29.02 -7.21 -4.09
CA ILE A 240 27.66 -7.75 -4.30
C ILE A 240 27.70 -9.10 -5.02
N MET A 241 28.50 -9.21 -6.07
CA MET A 241 28.55 -10.43 -6.89
C MET A 241 29.20 -11.60 -6.14
N ASP A 242 30.22 -11.31 -5.32
CA ASP A 242 30.97 -12.32 -4.58
C ASP A 242 30.24 -12.80 -3.31
N PHE A 243 29.31 -11.99 -2.79
CA PHE A 243 28.59 -12.26 -1.55
C PHE A 243 27.90 -13.63 -1.54
N GLN A 244 28.05 -14.38 -0.46
CA GLN A 244 27.33 -15.63 -0.21
C GLN A 244 26.49 -15.50 1.07
N PRO A 245 25.31 -16.14 1.17
CA PRO A 245 24.48 -16.08 2.37
C PRO A 245 25.21 -16.43 3.68
N LYS A 246 26.20 -17.33 3.62
CA LYS A 246 27.05 -17.71 4.75
C LYS A 246 27.90 -16.57 5.30
N ASP A 247 28.15 -15.53 4.51
CA ASP A 247 28.90 -14.35 4.93
C ASP A 247 28.06 -13.45 5.86
N ALA A 248 26.74 -13.70 5.93
CA ALA A 248 25.81 -13.06 6.85
C ALA A 248 25.58 -13.87 8.14
N ASP A 249 26.50 -14.77 8.49
CA ASP A 249 26.52 -15.50 9.76
C ASP A 249 26.63 -14.50 10.93
N PRO A 250 25.68 -14.49 11.89
CA PRO A 250 25.67 -13.59 13.05
C PRO A 250 26.98 -13.51 13.83
N PHE A 251 27.81 -14.55 13.79
CA PHE A 251 29.06 -14.62 14.55
C PHE A 251 30.30 -14.08 13.80
N LYS A 252 30.14 -13.60 12.56
CA LYS A 252 31.26 -13.15 11.71
C LYS A 252 31.06 -11.74 11.13
N ILE A 253 30.17 -10.96 11.73
CA ILE A 253 29.70 -9.71 11.14
C ILE A 253 30.65 -8.56 11.47
N GLU A 254 31.04 -7.84 10.42
CA GLU A 254 31.67 -6.53 10.51
C GLU A 254 30.60 -5.44 10.33
N VAL A 255 30.52 -4.51 11.29
CA VAL A 255 29.54 -3.42 11.25
C VAL A 255 30.03 -2.28 10.35
N LYS A 256 29.24 -2.02 9.31
CA LYS A 256 29.36 -0.91 8.36
C LYS A 256 28.14 0.00 8.39
N ASN A 257 28.32 1.23 7.94
CA ASN A 257 27.26 2.21 7.87
C ASN A 257 26.32 1.94 6.66
N PHE A 258 25.02 1.79 6.91
CA PHE A 258 24.03 1.60 5.84
C PHE A 258 23.54 2.91 5.22
N ILE A 259 23.58 4.03 5.96
CA ILE A 259 23.18 5.36 5.44
C ILE A 259 24.44 6.08 4.94
N PRO A 260 24.72 6.08 3.64
CA PRO A 260 25.92 6.72 3.11
C PRO A 260 25.85 8.24 3.30
N ASN A 261 27.02 8.88 3.34
CA ASN A 261 27.11 10.34 3.34
C ASN A 261 26.82 10.87 1.93
N CYS A 262 25.69 11.55 1.75
CA CYS A 262 25.29 12.14 0.48
C CYS A 262 25.33 13.67 0.50
N ARG A 263 25.46 14.27 -0.70
CA ARG A 263 25.30 15.71 -0.90
C ARG A 263 23.82 16.05 -1.03
N GLU A 264 23.41 17.16 -0.44
CA GLU A 264 22.04 17.64 -0.58
C GLU A 264 21.71 17.95 -2.04
N GLY A 265 20.58 17.41 -2.53
CA GLY A 265 20.13 17.55 -3.91
C GLY A 265 20.87 16.68 -4.94
N GLU A 266 21.73 15.74 -4.56
CA GLU A 266 22.38 14.85 -5.54
C GLU A 266 21.40 13.97 -6.32
N ALA A 267 20.21 13.69 -5.76
CA ALA A 267 19.15 12.92 -6.39
C ALA A 267 18.10 13.77 -7.12
N THR A 268 18.30 15.09 -7.25
CA THR A 268 17.35 15.98 -7.92
C THR A 268 17.09 15.57 -9.38
N GLN A 269 18.14 15.26 -10.13
CA GLN A 269 18.01 14.87 -11.54
C GLN A 269 17.23 13.56 -11.69
N LEU A 270 17.55 12.55 -10.88
CA LEU A 270 16.83 11.27 -10.84
C LEU A 270 15.33 11.49 -10.56
N LEU A 271 15.01 12.29 -9.55
CA LEU A 271 13.64 12.57 -9.17
C LEU A 271 12.88 13.34 -10.26
N MET A 272 13.47 14.37 -10.86
CA MET A 272 12.84 15.11 -11.96
C MET A 272 12.55 14.20 -13.16
N GLN A 273 13.53 13.39 -13.57
CA GLN A 273 13.35 12.45 -14.68
C GLN A 273 12.27 11.40 -14.39
N ALA A 274 12.20 10.90 -13.17
CA ALA A 274 11.16 9.96 -12.76
C ALA A 274 9.77 10.60 -12.79
N LEU A 275 9.63 11.84 -12.33
CA LEU A 275 8.38 12.59 -12.36
C LEU A 275 7.92 12.91 -13.78
N ASP A 276 8.84 13.30 -14.67
CA ASP A 276 8.51 13.58 -16.07
C ASP A 276 8.15 12.29 -16.82
N TRP A 277 8.90 11.21 -16.59
CA TRP A 277 8.55 9.88 -17.11
C TRP A 277 7.16 9.43 -16.65
N ASP A 278 6.81 9.61 -15.38
CA ASP A 278 5.49 9.26 -14.87
C ASP A 278 4.39 10.08 -15.55
N LYS A 279 4.59 11.39 -15.79
CA LYS A 279 3.62 12.21 -16.55
C LYS A 279 3.42 11.72 -17.99
N GLU A 280 4.48 11.22 -18.63
CA GLU A 280 4.42 10.71 -20.01
C GLU A 280 3.84 9.28 -20.10
N ASN A 281 4.04 8.45 -19.07
CA ASN A 281 3.74 7.01 -19.09
C ASN A 281 2.53 6.62 -18.25
N VAL A 282 2.07 7.49 -17.36
CA VAL A 282 0.68 7.49 -16.92
C VAL A 282 -0.09 7.96 -18.15
N PRO A 283 -0.98 7.12 -18.73
CA PRO A 283 -1.90 7.61 -19.74
C PRO A 283 -2.53 8.90 -19.22
N GLU A 284 -3.01 9.79 -20.06
CA GLU A 284 -4.12 10.64 -19.64
C GLU A 284 -5.34 9.72 -19.33
N GLU A 285 -5.26 8.86 -18.31
CA GLU A 285 -6.22 8.98 -17.25
C GLU A 285 -6.15 10.45 -16.85
N GLU A 286 -6.98 11.25 -17.54
CA GLU A 286 -7.87 12.13 -16.82
C GLU A 286 -7.93 11.60 -15.39
N LYS A 287 -7.38 12.36 -14.45
CA LYS A 287 -8.06 12.49 -13.17
C LYS A 287 -9.46 13.03 -13.48
N LYS A 288 -10.29 12.27 -14.21
CA LYS A 288 -11.66 12.00 -13.85
C LYS A 288 -11.52 11.47 -12.43
N LYS A 289 -11.41 12.42 -11.48
CA LYS A 289 -12.50 12.59 -10.53
C LYS A 289 -13.72 12.23 -11.35
N PHE A 290 -14.18 10.99 -11.26
CA PHE A 290 -15.50 10.64 -11.76
C PHE A 290 -16.37 11.60 -10.98
N GLU A 291 -16.64 12.77 -11.56
CA GLU A 291 -17.72 13.63 -11.15
C GLU A 291 -18.91 12.76 -11.47
N PHE A 292 -19.32 12.01 -10.46
CA PHE A 292 -20.53 11.24 -10.56
C PHE A 292 -21.64 12.27 -10.73
N LYS A 293 -22.03 12.49 -11.98
CA LYS A 293 -23.25 13.22 -12.30
C LYS A 293 -24.39 12.29 -11.92
N PRO A 294 -25.33 12.74 -11.06
CA PRO A 294 -26.52 11.98 -10.76
C PRO A 294 -27.16 11.43 -12.03
N ILE A 295 -27.40 10.13 -12.07
CA ILE A 295 -28.06 9.52 -13.21
C ILE A 295 -29.52 9.89 -13.09
N ASN A 296 -30.07 10.61 -14.06
CA ASN A 296 -31.48 10.99 -14.02
C ASN A 296 -32.34 9.78 -14.43
N ILE A 297 -32.69 8.97 -13.43
CA ILE A 297 -33.48 7.76 -13.63
C ILE A 297 -34.96 8.14 -13.68
N THR A 298 -35.63 7.76 -14.77
CA THR A 298 -37.05 8.10 -15.05
C THR A 298 -38.04 7.31 -14.18
N ASP A 299 -37.73 6.06 -13.80
CA ASP A 299 -38.55 5.25 -12.89
C ASP A 299 -37.79 4.92 -11.58
N ARG A 300 -38.05 5.75 -10.57
CA ARG A 300 -37.46 5.67 -9.22
C ARG A 300 -38.32 4.85 -8.24
N SER A 301 -39.31 4.11 -8.74
CA SER A 301 -40.16 3.31 -7.84
C SER A 301 -39.35 2.22 -7.13
N GLU A 302 -39.71 1.93 -5.88
CA GLU A 302 -38.98 0.98 -5.03
C GLU A 302 -38.81 -0.40 -5.69
N LYS A 303 -39.73 -0.79 -6.58
CA LYS A 303 -39.65 -2.04 -7.36
C LYS A 303 -38.31 -2.16 -8.09
N ASN A 304 -37.69 -1.05 -8.50
CA ASN A 304 -36.44 -1.00 -9.25
C ASN A 304 -35.18 -0.99 -8.39
N PHE A 305 -35.31 -0.89 -7.07
CA PHE A 305 -34.17 -0.88 -6.17
C PHE A 305 -33.56 -2.28 -5.98
N PRO A 306 -32.24 -2.36 -5.72
CA PRO A 306 -31.58 -3.61 -5.39
C PRO A 306 -32.12 -4.18 -4.07
N PRO A 307 -32.07 -5.52 -3.89
CA PRO A 307 -32.56 -6.19 -2.67
C PRO A 307 -31.97 -5.61 -1.37
N CYS A 308 -30.69 -5.22 -1.37
CA CYS A 308 -30.04 -4.65 -0.20
C CYS A 308 -30.63 -3.30 0.23
N ILE A 309 -30.94 -2.41 -0.71
CA ILE A 309 -31.56 -1.10 -0.40
C ILE A 309 -33.01 -1.29 0.06
N LYS A 310 -33.75 -2.19 -0.59
CA LYS A 310 -35.11 -2.55 -0.15
C LYS A 310 -35.15 -3.06 1.28
N LYS A 311 -34.22 -3.97 1.62
CA LYS A 311 -34.09 -4.48 2.99
C LYS A 311 -33.77 -3.38 3.99
N ILE A 312 -32.85 -2.48 3.66
CA ILE A 312 -32.56 -1.33 4.52
C ILE A 312 -33.83 -0.50 4.75
N LEU A 313 -34.61 -0.20 3.69
CA LEU A 313 -35.84 0.62 3.77
C LEU A 313 -36.96 0.04 4.65
N LEU A 314 -36.91 -1.25 4.99
CA LEU A 314 -37.82 -1.89 5.95
C LEU A 314 -37.47 -1.58 7.41
N GLY A 315 -36.29 -1.03 7.67
CA GLY A 315 -35.71 -0.84 9.00
C GLY A 315 -34.57 -1.83 9.26
N ILE A 316 -33.69 -1.49 10.20
CA ILE A 316 -32.55 -2.33 10.58
C ILE A 316 -32.25 -2.24 12.08
N ASP A 317 -31.93 -3.40 12.69
CA ASP A 317 -31.62 -3.48 14.12
C ASP A 317 -30.20 -2.96 14.43
N ASP A 318 -29.19 -3.46 13.71
CA ASP A 318 -27.78 -3.07 13.83
C ASP A 318 -27.23 -2.42 12.55
N GLY A 319 -26.26 -1.52 12.67
CA GLY A 319 -25.62 -0.88 11.52
C GLY A 319 -26.36 0.34 10.96
N LYS A 320 -27.30 0.93 11.70
CA LYS A 320 -28.11 2.12 11.30
C LYS A 320 -27.29 3.28 10.71
N LYS A 321 -26.12 3.60 11.27
CA LYS A 321 -25.23 4.66 10.71
C LYS A 321 -24.65 4.28 9.35
N ARG A 322 -24.27 3.01 9.16
CA ARG A 322 -23.77 2.47 7.89
C ARG A 322 -24.90 2.42 6.84
N ALA A 323 -26.09 2.00 7.26
CA ALA A 323 -27.30 2.01 6.43
C ALA A 323 -27.68 3.44 5.99
N LEU A 324 -27.66 4.42 6.90
CA LEU A 324 -27.89 5.83 6.59
C LEU A 324 -26.91 6.34 5.53
N PHE A 325 -25.62 6.05 5.69
CA PHE A 325 -24.59 6.43 4.71
C PHE A 325 -24.86 5.82 3.33
N SER A 326 -25.25 4.55 3.27
CA SER A 326 -25.63 3.89 2.01
C SER A 326 -26.86 4.50 1.36
N LEU A 327 -27.92 4.80 2.12
CA LEU A 327 -29.15 5.38 1.59
C LEU A 327 -28.89 6.78 1.02
N ILE A 328 -28.22 7.65 1.79
CA ILE A 328 -27.91 9.02 1.35
C ILE A 328 -27.13 8.99 0.03
N ASN A 329 -26.07 8.19 -0.06
CA ASN A 329 -25.25 8.14 -1.27
C ASN A 329 -25.97 7.47 -2.44
N PHE A 330 -26.80 6.46 -2.19
CA PHE A 330 -27.60 5.80 -3.23
C PHE A 330 -28.65 6.75 -3.83
N PHE A 331 -29.45 7.42 -3.00
CA PHE A 331 -30.52 8.31 -3.47
C PHE A 331 -29.97 9.55 -4.17
N ARG A 332 -28.91 10.15 -3.62
CA ARG A 332 -28.19 11.23 -4.32
C ARG A 332 -27.63 10.78 -5.65
N SER A 333 -27.23 9.50 -5.74
CA SER A 333 -26.67 8.97 -6.97
C SER A 333 -27.70 8.74 -8.09
N ILE A 334 -28.96 8.49 -7.72
CA ILE A 334 -30.07 8.36 -8.68
C ILE A 334 -30.84 9.67 -8.92
N GLY A 335 -30.31 10.80 -8.41
CA GLY A 335 -30.84 12.14 -8.64
C GLY A 335 -32.05 12.52 -7.79
N THR A 336 -32.21 11.92 -6.60
CA THR A 336 -33.26 12.32 -5.64
C THR A 336 -32.99 13.72 -5.10
N GLU A 337 -34.00 14.60 -5.19
CA GLU A 337 -33.93 15.97 -4.70
C GLU A 337 -33.86 16.02 -3.16
N LYS A 338 -33.38 17.14 -2.61
CA LYS A 338 -33.14 17.30 -1.17
C LYS A 338 -34.39 17.01 -0.34
N GLU A 339 -35.53 17.60 -0.68
CA GLU A 339 -36.77 17.47 0.09
C GLU A 339 -37.29 16.02 0.07
N GLU A 340 -37.13 15.33 -1.06
CA GLU A 340 -37.52 13.93 -1.21
C GLU A 340 -36.58 13.00 -0.44
N LEU A 341 -35.27 13.26 -0.49
CA LEU A 341 -34.26 12.53 0.27
C LEU A 341 -34.53 12.64 1.78
N GLU A 342 -34.79 13.85 2.27
CA GLU A 342 -35.11 14.08 3.68
C GLU A 342 -36.34 13.25 4.09
N LYS A 343 -37.44 13.31 3.32
CA LYS A 343 -38.65 12.52 3.58
C LYS A 343 -38.37 11.02 3.64
N ILE A 344 -37.60 10.48 2.70
CA ILE A 344 -37.25 9.06 2.67
C ILE A 344 -36.44 8.67 3.91
N ILE A 345 -35.43 9.46 4.27
CA ILE A 345 -34.55 9.16 5.41
C ILE A 345 -35.31 9.26 6.75
N TYR A 346 -36.17 10.28 6.92
CA TYR A 346 -36.97 10.40 8.13
C TYR A 346 -37.98 9.25 8.26
N SER A 347 -38.72 8.92 7.20
CA SER A 347 -39.66 7.78 7.19
C SER A 347 -38.95 6.44 7.42
N TRP A 348 -37.75 6.26 6.86
CA TRP A 348 -36.93 5.08 7.15
C TRP A 348 -36.51 5.01 8.63
N ASN A 349 -36.12 6.14 9.21
CA ASN A 349 -35.66 6.18 10.59
C ASN A 349 -36.77 5.86 11.62
N GLU A 350 -38.02 6.20 11.31
CA GLU A 350 -39.19 5.84 12.13
C GLU A 350 -39.39 4.32 12.25
N LYS A 351 -38.95 3.55 11.24
CA LYS A 351 -39.02 2.08 11.24
C LYS A 351 -37.92 1.44 12.10
N ASN A 352 -36.88 2.19 12.48
CA ASN A 352 -35.75 1.68 13.25
C ASN A 352 -36.02 1.75 14.77
N LYS A 353 -35.64 0.69 15.50
CA LYS A 353 -35.77 0.65 16.96
C LYS A 353 -34.41 0.43 17.64
N PRO A 354 -33.93 1.35 18.51
CA PRO A 354 -34.35 2.76 18.61
C PRO A 354 -33.99 3.55 17.33
N PRO A 355 -34.70 4.65 17.04
CA PRO A 355 -34.38 5.54 15.92
C PRO A 355 -33.06 6.28 16.16
N LEU A 356 -32.38 6.69 15.09
CA LEU A 356 -31.24 7.61 15.19
C LEU A 356 -31.72 9.01 15.60
N PRO A 357 -30.91 9.79 16.35
CA PRO A 357 -31.27 11.17 16.71
C PRO A 357 -31.48 12.05 15.48
N ASN A 358 -32.56 12.84 15.47
CA ASN A 358 -32.89 13.73 14.34
C ASN A 358 -31.77 14.74 14.01
N GLY A 359 -31.05 15.23 15.02
CA GLY A 359 -29.88 16.10 14.82
C GLY A 359 -28.75 15.42 14.03
N TYR A 360 -28.52 14.12 14.27
CA TYR A 360 -27.53 13.34 13.52
C TYR A 360 -27.95 13.16 12.05
N LEU A 361 -29.23 12.88 11.79
CA LEU A 361 -29.76 12.79 10.42
C LEU A 361 -29.58 14.10 9.66
N LYS A 362 -30.00 15.22 10.26
CA LYS A 362 -29.90 16.55 9.66
C LYS A 362 -28.44 16.92 9.33
N MET A 363 -27.52 16.62 10.24
CA MET A 363 -26.08 16.84 10.04
C MET A 363 -25.54 15.99 8.87
N GLN A 364 -25.89 14.70 8.81
CA GLN A 364 -25.40 13.79 7.75
C GLN A 364 -25.96 14.17 6.37
N ILE A 365 -27.24 14.53 6.29
CA ILE A 365 -27.88 14.99 5.06
C ILE A 365 -27.25 16.31 4.59
N SER A 366 -27.12 17.29 5.49
CA SER A 366 -26.51 18.59 5.17
C SER A 366 -25.05 18.46 4.73
N TRP A 367 -24.26 17.64 5.43
CA TRP A 367 -22.88 17.35 5.06
C TRP A 367 -22.79 16.71 3.68
N ALA A 368 -23.63 15.71 3.39
CA ALA A 368 -23.63 15.04 2.10
C ALA A 368 -24.01 16.01 0.98
N ILE A 369 -25.09 16.78 1.13
CA ILE A 369 -25.57 17.74 0.13
C ILE A 369 -24.53 18.83 -0.16
N GLY A 370 -23.82 19.31 0.86
CA GLY A 370 -22.74 20.29 0.70
C GLY A 370 -21.49 19.77 -0.01
N LYS A 371 -21.42 18.48 -0.32
CA LYS A 371 -20.33 17.83 -1.06
C LYS A 371 -20.82 17.33 -2.41
N LYS A 372 -19.89 17.13 -3.35
CA LYS A 372 -20.23 16.47 -4.63
C LYS A 372 -20.82 15.06 -4.36
N PRO A 373 -21.79 14.59 -5.15
CA PRO A 373 -22.32 13.24 -5.02
C PRO A 373 -21.19 12.19 -5.05
N ILE A 374 -21.23 11.26 -4.11
CA ILE A 374 -20.32 10.11 -4.07
C ILE A 374 -21.14 8.83 -4.26
N LEU A 375 -20.52 7.82 -4.87
CA LEU A 375 -21.13 6.51 -5.03
C LEU A 375 -21.41 5.90 -3.65
N PRO A 376 -22.51 5.14 -3.47
CA PRO A 376 -22.68 4.30 -2.30
C PRO A 376 -21.58 3.22 -2.30
N PRO A 377 -21.32 2.60 -1.13
CA PRO A 377 -20.37 1.49 -1.01
C PRO A 377 -20.61 0.38 -2.05
N ASN A 378 -19.57 -0.36 -2.39
CA ASN A 378 -19.71 -1.52 -3.27
C ASN A 378 -20.43 -2.67 -2.55
N CYS A 379 -21.12 -3.53 -3.32
CA CYS A 379 -21.99 -4.60 -2.82
C CYS A 379 -21.30 -5.68 -1.97
N LYS A 380 -19.96 -5.72 -1.92
CA LYS A 380 -19.17 -6.74 -1.20
C LYS A 380 -19.30 -6.60 0.33
N GLU A 381 -18.21 -6.80 1.08
CA GLU A 381 -18.10 -6.81 2.55
C GLU A 381 -18.98 -5.80 3.29
N PHE A 382 -19.24 -4.62 2.71
CA PHE A 382 -20.10 -3.59 3.29
C PHE A 382 -21.54 -4.06 3.56
N TYR A 383 -22.27 -4.53 2.53
CA TYR A 383 -23.70 -4.90 2.67
C TYR A 383 -23.89 -6.26 3.33
N GLN A 384 -22.88 -7.14 3.21
CA GLN A 384 -22.81 -8.40 3.94
C GLN A 384 -22.59 -8.14 5.43
N GLY A 385 -21.67 -7.23 5.79
CA GLY A 385 -21.35 -6.88 7.17
C GLY A 385 -22.41 -6.07 7.92
N ILE A 386 -23.49 -5.66 7.25
CA ILE A 386 -24.72 -5.12 7.90
C ILE A 386 -25.90 -6.12 7.84
N GLY A 387 -25.71 -7.32 7.28
CA GLY A 387 -26.75 -8.36 7.25
C GLY A 387 -27.90 -8.13 6.25
N VAL A 388 -27.79 -7.18 5.33
CA VAL A 388 -28.89 -6.84 4.38
C VAL A 388 -28.69 -7.42 2.98
N CYS A 389 -27.61 -8.15 2.74
CA CYS A 389 -27.30 -8.71 1.42
C CYS A 389 -28.15 -9.97 1.15
N SER A 390 -29.14 -9.85 0.27
CA SER A 390 -29.88 -11.00 -0.31
C SER A 390 -29.84 -10.93 -1.83
N PRO A 391 -28.79 -11.49 -2.45
CA PRO A 391 -28.55 -11.30 -3.87
C PRO A 391 -29.59 -12.04 -4.73
N ASP A 392 -30.03 -11.38 -5.80
CA ASP A 392 -30.76 -11.99 -6.89
C ASP A 392 -29.85 -12.25 -8.10
N ILE A 393 -30.41 -12.74 -9.22
CA ILE A 393 -29.67 -13.02 -10.46
C ILE A 393 -28.95 -11.77 -11.00
N LEU A 394 -29.51 -10.57 -10.82
CA LEU A 394 -28.91 -9.32 -11.30
C LEU A 394 -27.75 -8.86 -10.40
N CYS A 395 -27.83 -9.16 -9.09
CA CYS A 395 -26.78 -8.87 -8.12
C CYS A 395 -25.44 -9.53 -8.49
N GLY A 396 -25.48 -10.76 -9.00
CA GLY A 396 -24.27 -11.48 -9.44
C GLY A 396 -23.52 -10.82 -10.61
N LYS A 397 -24.13 -9.84 -11.29
CA LYS A 397 -23.54 -9.16 -12.44
C LYS A 397 -23.04 -7.75 -12.12
N ILE A 398 -23.23 -7.24 -10.91
CA ILE A 398 -22.93 -5.83 -10.54
C ILE A 398 -21.92 -5.74 -9.41
N LYS A 399 -21.10 -4.68 -9.41
CA LYS A 399 -20.17 -4.35 -8.31
C LYS A 399 -20.74 -3.33 -7.32
N ASN A 400 -21.60 -2.43 -7.80
CA ASN A 400 -22.18 -1.32 -7.03
C ASN A 400 -23.72 -1.33 -7.12
N PRO A 401 -24.46 -1.00 -6.05
CA PRO A 401 -25.94 -0.96 -6.05
C PRO A 401 -26.55 -0.06 -7.13
N ILE A 402 -25.88 1.03 -7.54
CA ILE A 402 -26.37 1.89 -8.62
C ILE A 402 -26.49 1.12 -9.93
N ASN A 403 -25.51 0.25 -10.23
CA ASN A 403 -25.49 -0.51 -11.48
C ASN A 403 -26.69 -1.46 -11.59
N TYR A 404 -27.32 -1.82 -10.45
CA TYR A 404 -28.59 -2.56 -10.43
C TYR A 404 -29.69 -1.74 -11.10
N VAL A 405 -29.88 -0.50 -10.63
CA VAL A 405 -30.96 0.39 -11.06
C VAL A 405 -30.74 0.83 -12.51
N VAL A 406 -29.50 1.12 -12.88
CA VAL A 406 -29.11 1.45 -14.27
C VAL A 406 -29.48 0.30 -15.21
N ARG A 407 -29.10 -0.93 -14.90
CA ARG A 407 -29.39 -2.09 -15.76
C ARG A 407 -30.87 -2.43 -15.84
N LYS A 408 -31.60 -2.24 -14.74
CA LYS A 408 -33.04 -2.48 -14.71
C LYS A 408 -33.79 -1.46 -15.56
N ASN A 409 -33.42 -0.18 -15.49
CA ASN A 409 -33.99 0.86 -16.33
C ASN A 409 -33.60 0.72 -17.81
N PHE A 410 -32.37 0.31 -18.13
CA PHE A 410 -31.98 0.00 -19.50
C PHE A 410 -32.82 -1.14 -20.11
N ARG A 411 -33.09 -2.21 -19.35
CA ARG A 411 -33.96 -3.31 -19.80
C ARG A 411 -35.41 -2.88 -20.02
N LEU A 412 -35.94 -2.00 -19.18
CA LEU A 412 -37.30 -1.45 -19.29
C LEU A 412 -37.47 -0.52 -20.49
N ASN A 413 -36.45 0.26 -20.84
CA ASN A 413 -36.48 1.14 -22.02
C ASN A 413 -36.39 0.34 -23.33
N ASN A 414 -35.57 -0.72 -23.37
CA ASN A 414 -35.48 -1.58 -24.56
C ASN A 414 -36.78 -2.39 -24.80
N SER A 415 -37.45 -2.86 -23.75
CA SER A 415 -38.74 -3.59 -23.88
C SER A 415 -39.92 -2.69 -24.24
N LYS A 416 -39.87 -1.39 -23.93
CA LYS A 416 -40.82 -0.39 -24.44
C LYS A 416 -40.57 -0.06 -25.92
N SER A 417 -39.31 -0.02 -26.37
CA SER A 417 -38.99 0.23 -27.78
C SER A 417 -39.41 -0.91 -28.71
N SER A 418 -39.41 -2.17 -28.22
CA SER A 418 -39.88 -3.32 -29.00
C SER A 418 -41.40 -3.37 -29.11
N LYS A 419 -42.14 -3.00 -28.05
CA LYS A 419 -43.63 -2.96 -28.09
C LYS A 419 -44.21 -1.88 -29.00
N ASN A 420 -43.47 -0.80 -29.28
CA ASN A 420 -43.91 0.25 -30.19
C ASN A 420 -43.63 -0.05 -31.68
N LYS A 421 -42.92 -1.14 -32.00
CA LYS A 421 -42.66 -1.54 -33.40
C LYS A 421 -43.69 -2.52 -33.98
N ASP A 422 -44.56 -3.10 -33.17
CA ASP A 422 -45.50 -4.15 -33.61
C ASP A 422 -46.91 -3.66 -33.98
N ASN A 423 -47.20 -2.35 -33.93
CA ASN A 423 -48.51 -1.80 -34.31
C ASN A 423 -48.56 -1.11 -35.69
N PHE A 424 -47.55 -1.32 -36.55
CA PHE A 424 -47.57 -0.85 -37.94
C PHE A 424 -47.35 -2.03 -38.90
N LYS A 425 -48.33 -2.94 -38.96
CA LYS A 425 -48.57 -3.85 -40.11
C LYS A 425 -49.90 -4.59 -39.88
N ASN A 426 -50.99 -3.97 -40.31
CA ASN A 426 -52.12 -4.61 -40.99
C ASN A 426 -53.19 -3.54 -41.23
N ASN A 427 -53.08 -2.90 -42.39
CA ASN A 427 -54.19 -2.38 -43.18
C ASN A 427 -53.64 -2.17 -44.59
N ASN A 428 -53.78 -3.21 -45.40
CA ASN A 428 -53.96 -3.17 -46.85
C ASN A 428 -54.65 -4.46 -47.26
#